data_AF-A0A843VIC3-F1
#
_entry.id   AF-A0A843VIC3-F1
#
_cell.length_a   1.000
_cell.length_b   1.000
_cell.length_c   1.000
_cell.angle_alpha   90.00
_cell.angle_beta   90.00
_cell.angle_gamma   90.00
#
_symmetry.space_group_name_H-M   'P 1'
#
loop_
_entity.id
_entity.type
_entity.pdbx_description
1 polymer ?
#
loop_
_entity_poly.entity_id
_entity_poly.type
_entity_poly.pdbx_seq_one_letter_code
_entity_poly.pdbx_strand_id
1 'polypeptide(L)'
;MGAKARSYASPCAQLRAAYHDCFNRWYSEKFSKGQWDKEECVEEWEKYRACLAQHLEDKHLRRLLVEADAGLNKNDSSHSTDSNKAAGE
;
A
#
# COMPACT_ATOMS: atom_id res chain seq x y z
N MET A 1 36.20 11.88 9.76
CA MET A 1 36.00 10.50 9.26
C MET A 1 34.72 10.50 8.44
N GLY A 2 34.80 9.93 7.24
CA GLY A 2 34.01 10.34 6.07
C GLY A 2 32.52 10.08 6.17
N ALA A 3 31.74 11.04 5.66
CA ALA A 3 30.36 10.82 5.27
C ALA A 3 30.34 9.70 4.22
N LYS A 4 29.74 8.56 4.57
CA LYS A 4 29.50 7.45 3.65
C LYS A 4 28.59 7.99 2.55
N ALA A 5 29.16 8.32 1.40
CA ALA A 5 28.41 8.47 0.17
C ALA A 5 27.78 7.10 -0.12
N ARG A 6 26.60 6.84 0.46
CA ARG A 6 25.73 5.77 0.01
C ARG A 6 25.48 6.09 -1.45
N SER A 7 25.89 5.18 -2.32
CA SER A 7 25.39 5.10 -3.69
C SER A 7 23.91 5.47 -3.68
N TYR A 8 23.58 6.62 -4.27
CA TYR A 8 22.23 7.24 -4.22
C TYR A 8 21.15 6.39 -4.91
N ALA A 9 21.51 5.25 -5.50
CA ALA A 9 20.58 4.24 -5.93
C ALA A 9 20.26 3.32 -4.74
N SER A 10 19.13 3.58 -4.06
CA SER A 10 18.49 2.57 -3.22
C SER A 10 18.35 1.26 -4.00
N PRO A 11 18.51 0.07 -3.36
CA PRO A 11 18.22 -1.22 -3.99
C PRO A 11 16.84 -1.28 -4.68
N CYS A 12 15.90 -0.45 -4.24
CA CYS A 12 14.54 -0.37 -4.76
C CYS A 12 14.29 0.81 -5.70
N ALA A 13 15.32 1.52 -6.17
CA ALA A 13 15.16 2.77 -6.92
C ALA A 13 14.39 2.58 -8.24
N GLN A 14 14.66 1.51 -8.99
CA GLN A 14 13.95 1.21 -10.24
C GLN A 14 12.48 0.86 -10.00
N LEU A 15 12.20 0.05 -8.97
CA LEU A 15 10.83 -0.32 -8.59
C LEU A 15 10.04 0.89 -8.08
N ARG A 16 10.70 1.80 -7.34
CA ARG A 16 10.12 3.08 -6.94
C ARG A 16 9.73 3.91 -8.17
N ALA A 17 10.62 4.04 -9.16
CA ALA A 17 10.36 4.80 -10.37
C ALA A 17 9.16 4.23 -11.14
N ALA A 18 9.13 2.91 -11.36
CA ALA A 18 8.02 2.23 -12.03
C ALA A 18 6.66 2.48 -11.33
N TYR A 19 6.62 2.36 -10.01
CA TYR A 19 5.41 2.66 -9.24
C TYR A 19 5.01 4.14 -9.33
N HIS A 20 5.96 5.07 -9.21
CA HIS A 20 5.70 6.50 -9.33
C HIS A 20 5.16 6.89 -10.70
N ASP A 21 5.75 6.35 -11.77
CA ASP A 21 5.33 6.63 -13.14
C ASP A 21 3.91 6.12 -13.39
N CYS A 22 3.58 4.91 -12.91
CA CYS A 22 2.22 4.38 -12.94
C CYS A 22 1.26 5.28 -12.16
N PHE A 23 1.57 5.56 -10.88
CA PHE A 23 0.72 6.34 -10.00
C PHE A 23 0.45 7.74 -10.54
N ASN A 24 1.47 8.42 -11.06
CA ASN A 24 1.32 9.78 -11.61
C ASN A 24 0.41 9.79 -12.85
N ARG A 25 0.53 8.77 -13.73
CA ARG A 25 -0.36 8.62 -14.88
C ARG A 25 -1.80 8.37 -14.42
N TRP A 26 -2.01 7.38 -13.55
CA TRP A 26 -3.33 7.06 -13.00
C TRP A 26 -3.95 8.27 -12.29
N TYR A 27 -3.17 8.98 -11.47
CA TYR A 27 -3.65 10.14 -10.74
C TYR A 27 -4.14 11.23 -11.70
N SER A 28 -3.34 11.54 -12.72
CA SER A 28 -3.62 12.60 -13.69
C SER A 28 -4.78 12.24 -14.62
N GLU A 29 -4.89 10.99 -15.04
CA GLU A 29 -5.84 10.58 -16.08
C GLU A 29 -7.16 10.03 -15.53
N LYS A 30 -7.14 9.45 -14.33
CA LYS A 30 -8.27 8.73 -13.72
C LYS A 30 -8.72 9.40 -12.43
N PHE A 31 -7.85 9.46 -11.43
CA PHE A 31 -8.24 9.90 -10.08
C PHE A 31 -8.75 11.34 -10.06
N SER A 32 -8.01 12.24 -10.72
CA SER A 32 -8.36 13.67 -10.84
C SER A 32 -9.70 13.90 -11.54
N LYS A 33 -10.19 12.92 -12.31
CA LYS A 33 -11.45 12.96 -13.06
C LYS A 33 -12.57 12.16 -12.40
N GLY A 34 -12.38 11.70 -11.17
CA GLY A 34 -13.39 10.95 -10.41
C GLY A 34 -13.41 9.44 -10.66
N GLN A 35 -12.43 8.88 -11.40
CA GLN A 35 -12.28 7.42 -11.56
C GLN A 35 -11.29 6.92 -10.51
N TRP A 36 -11.79 6.23 -9.49
CA TRP A 36 -11.02 5.87 -8.28
C TRP A 36 -10.71 4.37 -8.16
N ASP A 37 -10.76 3.65 -9.28
CA ASP A 37 -10.43 2.23 -9.32
C ASP A 37 -9.01 2.00 -8.81
N LYS A 38 -8.85 1.03 -7.90
CA LYS A 38 -7.62 0.83 -7.12
C LYS A 38 -6.62 -0.13 -7.77
N GLU A 39 -6.96 -0.73 -8.90
CA GLU A 39 -6.23 -1.90 -9.43
C GLU A 39 -5.05 -1.55 -10.36
N GLU A 40 -5.01 -0.35 -10.97
CA GLU A 40 -4.12 -0.07 -12.11
C GLU A 40 -2.62 -0.09 -11.78
N CYS A 41 -2.21 0.18 -10.53
CA CYS A 41 -0.80 0.23 -10.12
C CYS A 41 -0.47 -0.77 -9.00
N VAL A 42 -1.33 -1.77 -8.77
CA VAL A 42 -1.14 -2.75 -7.70
C VAL A 42 0.11 -3.59 -7.95
N GLU A 43 0.36 -4.02 -9.17
CA GLU A 43 1.52 -4.86 -9.49
C GLU A 43 2.86 -4.15 -9.22
N GLU A 44 3.00 -2.91 -9.68
CA GLU A 44 4.19 -2.08 -9.44
C GLU A 44 4.36 -1.81 -7.93
N TRP A 45 3.24 -1.56 -7.24
CA TRP A 45 3.25 -1.33 -5.80
C TRP A 45 3.70 -2.56 -5.02
N GLU A 46 3.18 -3.75 -5.33
CA GLU A 46 3.56 -5.01 -4.67
C GLU A 46 5.05 -5.28 -4.84
N LYS A 47 5.59 -5.11 -6.06
CA LYS A 47 7.04 -5.27 -6.32
C LYS A 47 7.87 -4.27 -5.51
N TYR A 48 7.48 -2.99 -5.52
CA TYR A 48 8.19 -1.96 -4.77
C TYR A 48 8.14 -2.22 -3.26
N ARG A 49 6.96 -2.55 -2.73
CA ARG A 49 6.76 -2.85 -1.31
C ARG A 49 7.57 -4.06 -0.87
N ALA A 50 7.57 -5.15 -1.64
CA ALA A 50 8.37 -6.34 -1.34
C ALA A 50 9.87 -6.03 -1.25
N CYS A 51 10.38 -5.18 -2.14
CA CYS A 51 11.77 -4.72 -2.08
C CYS A 51 12.04 -3.90 -0.80
N LEU A 52 11.14 -2.98 -0.44
CA LEU A 52 11.28 -2.20 0.79
C LEU A 52 11.28 -3.10 2.03
N ALA A 53 10.41 -4.12 2.10
CA ALA A 53 10.37 -5.05 3.20
C ALA A 53 11.71 -5.79 3.40
N GLN A 54 12.45 -6.06 2.33
CA GLN A 54 13.75 -6.74 2.38
C GLN A 54 14.91 -5.80 2.73
N HIS A 55 14.88 -4.57 2.21
CA HIS A 55 16.04 -3.66 2.23
C HIS A 55 15.91 -2.47 3.21
N LEU A 56 14.77 -2.32 3.91
CA LEU A 56 14.63 -1.34 4.98
C LEU A 56 15.47 -1.76 6.21
N GLU A 57 16.47 -0.94 6.52
CA GLU A 57 17.32 -1.10 7.71
C GLU A 57 16.57 -0.77 9.00
N ASP A 58 15.62 0.18 8.92
CA ASP A 58 14.79 0.57 10.05
C ASP A 58 13.69 -0.48 10.27
N LYS A 59 13.80 -1.20 11.39
CA LYS A 59 12.87 -2.27 11.78
C LYS A 59 11.46 -1.76 12.07
N HIS A 60 11.32 -0.52 12.53
CA HIS A 60 10.02 0.08 12.81
C HIS A 60 9.31 0.45 11.51
N LEU A 61 10.02 1.10 10.57
CA LEU A 61 9.48 1.40 9.25
C LEU A 61 9.12 0.13 8.47
N ARG A 62 9.97 -0.90 8.53
CA ARG A 62 9.68 -2.20 7.93
C ARG A 62 8.42 -2.84 8.51
N ARG A 63 8.24 -2.76 9.84
CA ARG A 63 7.05 -3.29 10.51
C ARG A 63 5.78 -2.57 10.04
N LEU A 64 5.78 -1.24 10.02
CA LEU A 64 4.65 -0.45 9.54
C LEU A 64 4.27 -0.79 8.09
N LEU A 65 5.27 -0.99 7.24
CA LEU A 65 5.07 -1.36 5.85
C LEU A 65 4.41 -2.74 5.68
N VAL A 66 4.76 -3.72 6.52
CA VAL A 66 4.16 -5.07 6.50
C VAL A 66 2.78 -5.07 7.17
N GLU A 67 2.58 -4.30 8.24
CA GLU A 67 1.31 -4.22 8.97
C GLU A 67 0.24 -3.45 8.19
N ALA A 68 0.62 -2.47 7.37
CA ALA A 68 -0.30 -1.74 6.51
C ALA A 68 -1.09 -2.68 5.57
N ASP A 69 -0.47 -3.76 5.09
CA ASP A 69 -1.17 -4.78 4.29
C ASP A 69 -2.15 -5.63 5.11
N ALA A 70 -1.82 -5.92 6.36
CA ALA A 70 -2.70 -6.67 7.25
C ALA A 70 -3.93 -5.85 7.70
N GLY A 71 -3.79 -4.53 7.81
CA GLY A 71 -4.85 -3.61 8.20
C GLY A 71 -5.91 -3.36 7.12
N LEU A 72 -5.57 -3.51 5.85
CA LEU A 72 -6.52 -3.34 4.74
C LEU A 72 -7.47 -4.54 4.55
N ASN A 73 -7.16 -5.70 5.16
CA ASN A 73 -7.99 -6.91 5.12
C ASN A 73 -9.02 -6.99 6.27
N LYS A 74 -9.08 -6.00 7.17
CA LYS A 74 -10.06 -5.92 8.27
C LYS A 74 -11.04 -4.79 8.04
N ASN A 75 -11.83 -4.85 6.98
CA ASN A 75 -13.00 -3.96 6.80
C ASN A 75 -14.12 -4.61 5.99
N ASP A 76 -14.41 -5.88 6.27
CA ASP A 76 -15.73 -6.45 6.00
C ASP A 76 -16.03 -7.55 7.04
N SER A 77 -16.63 -7.16 8.16
CA SER A 77 -17.40 -8.06 9.03
C SER A 77 -18.25 -7.21 9.98
N SER A 78 -19.38 -6.80 9.40
CA SER A 78 -20.68 -6.75 10.03
C SER A 78 -20.86 -5.89 11.29
N HIS A 79 -21.37 -4.70 11.01
CA HIS A 79 -22.57 -4.15 11.64
C HIS A 79 -23.51 -5.28 12.15
N SER A 80 -23.49 -5.56 13.46
CA SER A 80 -24.56 -6.33 14.12
C SER A 80 -25.81 -5.46 14.18
N THR A 81 -26.65 -5.51 13.14
CA THR A 81 -28.07 -5.19 13.28
C THR A 81 -28.77 -6.46 13.75
N ASP A 82 -28.97 -6.56 15.06
CA ASP A 82 -29.81 -7.58 15.68
C ASP A 82 -31.28 -7.25 15.36
N SER A 83 -31.76 -7.77 14.23
CA SER A 83 -33.17 -7.82 13.87
C SER A 83 -33.57 -9.29 13.83
N ASN A 84 -34.03 -9.82 14.97
CA ASN A 84 -35.18 -10.73 15.04
C ASN A 84 -35.48 -11.17 16.48
N LYS A 85 -36.47 -10.54 17.11
CA LYS A 85 -37.36 -11.25 18.04
C LYS A 85 -38.79 -10.75 17.87
N ALA A 86 -39.53 -11.46 17.02
CA ALA A 86 -40.99 -11.46 17.01
C ALA A 86 -41.48 -12.90 17.19
N ALA A 87 -42.11 -13.15 18.32
CA ALA A 87 -43.14 -14.15 18.62
C ALA A 87 -43.60 -13.79 20.06
N GLY A 88 -44.86 -13.47 20.37
CA GLY A 88 -46.11 -13.91 19.75
C GLY A 88 -46.56 -15.18 20.46
N GLU A 89 -47.47 -14.98 21.44
CA GLU A 89 -48.18 -15.95 22.32
C GLU A 89 -47.42 -16.66 23.45
#